data_AF-A0A1F5XII1-F1
#
_entry.id   AF-A0A1F5XII1-F1
#
_cell.length_a   1.000
_cell.length_b   1.000
_cell.length_c   1.000
_cell.angle_alpha   90.00
_cell.angle_beta   90.00
_cell.angle_gamma   90.00
#
_symmetry.space_group_name_H-M   'P 1'
#
loop_
_entity.id
_entity.type
_entity.pdbx_description
1 polymer ?
#
loop_
_entity_poly.entity_id
_entity_poly.type
_entity_poly.pdbx_seq_one_letter_code
_entity_poly.pdbx_strand_id
1 'polypeptide(L)'
;MQAHNLLKSSNKKAKRIGRGGKRGSFSGRGIKGQKSRAGRRIRPQIRDIIKKIHKRRGYRFRRGFAEKVAVVNLRDLEKKFKDGEKITKELLIERGLIRSKRPVKILGSGKLIKKFIFDKDILMSRPVKEKFNVG
;
A
#
# COMPACT_ATOMS: atom_id res chain seq x y z
N MET A 1 5.32 -29.51 26.58
CA MET A 1 5.73 -30.02 25.25
C MET A 1 7.23 -30.26 25.27
N GLN A 2 7.69 -31.46 24.91
CA GLN A 2 9.12 -31.75 24.82
C GLN A 2 9.65 -31.41 23.42
N ALA A 3 10.91 -31.01 23.31
CA ALA A 3 11.50 -30.51 22.06
C ALA A 3 11.41 -31.50 20.89
N HIS A 4 11.39 -32.80 21.17
CA HIS A 4 11.32 -33.87 20.16
C HIS A 4 9.92 -34.04 19.53
N ASN A 5 8.88 -33.44 20.11
CA ASN A 5 7.50 -33.48 19.59
C ASN A 5 7.17 -32.27 18.70
N LEU A 6 8.14 -31.38 18.45
CA LEU A 6 7.95 -30.23 17.58
C LEU A 6 8.08 -30.63 16.11
N LEU A 7 6.97 -30.55 15.37
CA LEU A 7 6.98 -30.73 13.92
C LEU A 7 7.64 -29.52 13.24
N LYS A 8 8.65 -29.78 12.41
CA LYS A 8 9.38 -28.74 11.69
C LYS A 8 8.54 -28.17 10.53
N SER A 9 8.57 -26.85 10.35
CA SER A 9 7.97 -26.19 9.18
C SER A 9 8.63 -26.66 7.86
N SER A 10 7.91 -26.55 6.75
CA SER A 10 8.32 -27.06 5.43
C SER A 10 9.56 -26.33 4.87
N ASN A 11 10.75 -26.76 5.31
CA ASN A 11 12.02 -26.28 4.77
C ASN A 11 12.35 -27.06 3.50
N LYS A 12 12.09 -26.45 2.34
CA LYS A 12 12.49 -27.01 1.03
C LYS A 12 14.02 -27.10 0.97
N LYS A 13 14.55 -28.30 0.72
CA LYS A 13 16.01 -28.53 0.55
C LYS A 13 16.52 -27.66 -0.62
N ALA A 14 17.66 -27.00 -0.41
CA ALA A 14 18.31 -26.22 -1.46
C ALA A 14 18.81 -27.13 -2.60
N LYS A 15 18.68 -26.64 -3.84
CA LYS A 15 19.18 -27.37 -5.03
C LYS A 15 20.70 -27.25 -5.08
N ARG A 16 21.42 -28.37 -4.93
CA ARG A 16 22.87 -28.45 -5.16
C ARG A 16 23.12 -28.51 -6.67
N ILE A 17 23.82 -27.52 -7.21
CA ILE A 17 24.09 -27.36 -8.65
C ILE A 17 25.51 -27.88 -8.95
N GLY A 18 25.73 -28.54 -10.09
CA GLY A 18 27.07 -29.03 -10.50
C GLY A 18 27.55 -30.29 -9.76
N ARG A 19 26.63 -31.09 -9.21
CA ARG A 19 26.91 -32.33 -8.44
C ARG A 19 26.13 -33.53 -8.99
N GLY A 20 26.15 -33.73 -10.31
CA GLY A 20 25.37 -34.78 -10.99
C GLY A 20 23.85 -34.55 -10.99
N GLY A 21 23.09 -35.42 -11.65
CA GLY A 21 21.63 -35.36 -11.74
C GLY A 21 21.08 -34.23 -12.63
N LYS A 22 19.86 -33.73 -12.33
CA LYS A 22 19.08 -32.80 -13.18
C LYS A 22 19.79 -31.48 -13.55
N ARG A 23 20.82 -31.06 -12.79
CA ARG A 23 21.62 -29.84 -13.06
C ARG A 23 23.12 -30.11 -12.88
N GLY A 24 23.58 -31.26 -13.38
CA GLY A 24 24.99 -31.64 -13.41
C GLY A 24 25.77 -30.90 -14.50
N SER A 25 25.72 -31.40 -15.73
CA SER A 25 26.65 -31.02 -16.81
C SER A 25 26.70 -29.52 -17.11
N PHE A 26 25.55 -28.89 -17.36
CA PHE A 26 25.48 -27.46 -17.70
C PHE A 26 24.90 -26.60 -16.59
N SER A 27 24.64 -27.17 -15.41
CA SER A 27 24.05 -26.44 -14.27
C SER A 27 22.73 -25.69 -14.58
N GLY A 28 22.04 -26.04 -15.68
CA GLY A 28 20.84 -25.36 -16.18
C GLY A 28 21.10 -24.08 -17.00
N ARG A 29 22.35 -23.81 -17.42
CA ARG A 29 22.75 -22.62 -18.20
C ARG A 29 22.93 -22.86 -19.71
N GLY A 30 22.90 -24.12 -20.16
CA GLY A 30 23.20 -24.50 -21.54
C GLY A 30 24.71 -24.60 -21.82
N ILE A 31 25.06 -24.90 -23.08
CA ILE A 31 26.43 -25.28 -23.49
C ILE A 31 27.35 -24.04 -23.58
N LYS A 32 27.14 -23.21 -24.59
CA LYS A 32 27.96 -22.03 -24.90
C LYS A 32 27.07 -20.80 -25.03
N GLY A 33 27.72 -19.64 -25.12
CA GLY A 33 27.06 -18.36 -25.30
C GLY A 33 27.23 -17.49 -24.08
N GLN A 34 26.87 -16.22 -24.25
CA GLN A 34 27.16 -15.22 -23.24
C GLN A 34 26.44 -15.63 -21.91
N LYS A 35 25.21 -16.20 -21.93
CA LYS A 35 24.41 -16.58 -20.70
C LYS A 35 25.08 -17.63 -19.82
N SER A 36 25.96 -18.47 -20.37
CA SER A 36 26.62 -19.55 -19.61
C SER A 36 27.96 -19.15 -18.99
N ARG A 37 28.54 -17.99 -19.38
CA ARG A 37 29.83 -17.52 -18.86
C ARG A 37 29.71 -16.86 -17.48
N ALA A 38 30.74 -17.04 -16.65
CA ALA A 38 30.84 -16.39 -15.35
C ALA A 38 30.92 -14.86 -15.50
N GLY A 39 30.41 -14.12 -14.50
CA GLY A 39 30.47 -12.65 -14.48
C GLY A 39 29.59 -11.93 -15.51
N ARG A 40 28.86 -12.64 -16.39
CA ARG A 40 28.00 -11.96 -17.35
C ARG A 40 26.82 -11.27 -16.69
N ARG A 41 26.63 -10.00 -17.04
CA ARG A 41 25.41 -9.24 -16.77
C ARG A 41 24.81 -8.74 -18.08
N ILE A 42 23.66 -9.30 -18.48
CA ILE A 42 22.87 -8.71 -19.58
C ILE A 42 22.25 -7.43 -19.05
N ARG A 43 22.35 -6.35 -19.82
CA ARG A 43 21.61 -5.12 -19.55
C ARG A 43 20.10 -5.45 -19.58
N PRO A 44 19.33 -5.11 -18.52
CA PRO A 44 17.88 -5.29 -18.55
C PRO A 44 17.24 -4.50 -19.69
N GLN A 45 16.38 -5.15 -20.49
CA GLN A 45 15.66 -4.53 -21.62
C GLN A 45 14.82 -3.31 -21.20
N ILE A 46 14.33 -3.32 -19.95
CA ILE A 46 13.63 -2.19 -19.31
C ILE A 46 14.41 -0.88 -19.45
N ARG A 47 15.75 -0.92 -19.48
CA ARG A 47 16.58 0.28 -19.56
C ARG A 47 16.45 1.02 -20.89
N ASP A 48 15.99 0.35 -21.95
CA ASP A 48 15.73 0.98 -23.25
C ASP A 48 14.34 1.61 -23.28
N ILE A 49 13.36 1.00 -22.59
CA ILE A 49 12.03 1.59 -22.36
C ILE A 49 12.14 2.86 -21.52
N ILE A 50 12.89 2.82 -20.42
CA ILE A 50 13.09 3.98 -19.54
C ILE A 50 13.71 5.16 -20.30
N LYS A 51 14.64 4.90 -21.23
CA LYS A 51 15.30 5.95 -22.03
C LYS A 51 14.36 6.67 -22.99
N LYS A 52 13.29 6.00 -23.46
CA LYS A 52 12.28 6.60 -24.34
C LYS A 52 11.30 7.52 -23.60
N ILE A 53 11.14 7.32 -22.29
CA ILE A 53 10.18 8.07 -21.48
C ILE A 53 10.86 9.35 -20.96
N HIS A 54 10.20 10.49 -21.14
CA HIS A 54 10.66 11.77 -20.59
C HIS A 54 10.82 11.69 -19.06
N LYS A 55 11.85 12.36 -18.52
CA LYS A 55 12.06 12.43 -17.08
C LYS A 55 10.88 13.12 -16.40
N ARG A 56 10.45 12.61 -15.25
CA ARG A 56 9.48 13.32 -14.40
C ARG A 56 10.06 14.67 -13.96
N ARG A 57 9.19 15.64 -13.66
CA ARG A 57 9.60 16.92 -13.06
C ARG A 57 10.52 16.66 -11.84
N GLY A 58 11.55 17.49 -11.70
CA GLY A 58 12.62 17.29 -10.74
C GLY A 58 12.16 17.29 -9.28
N TYR A 59 12.97 16.69 -8.39
CA TYR A 59 12.66 16.53 -6.97
C TYR A 59 12.47 17.87 -6.22
N ARG A 60 13.07 18.96 -6.72
CA ARG A 60 12.90 20.32 -6.19
C ARG A 60 11.60 21.00 -6.63
N PHE A 61 10.89 20.42 -7.60
CA PHE A 61 9.55 20.86 -7.95
C PHE A 61 8.60 20.46 -6.81
N ARG A 62 8.48 21.36 -5.82
CA ARG A 62 7.64 21.20 -4.62
C ARG A 62 6.19 21.07 -5.04
N ARG A 63 5.74 19.82 -5.24
CA ARG A 63 4.34 19.49 -5.48
C ARG A 63 3.59 19.61 -4.15
N GLY A 64 3.20 20.84 -3.79
CA GLY A 64 2.32 21.20 -2.68
C GLY A 64 2.77 20.76 -1.29
N PHE A 65 3.07 21.72 -0.41
CA PHE A 65 3.26 21.51 1.03
C PHE A 65 1.96 21.13 1.77
N ALA A 66 1.09 20.35 1.14
CA ALA A 66 -0.11 19.88 1.79
C ALA A 66 0.27 18.78 2.77
N GLU A 67 -0.04 18.98 4.04
CA GLU A 67 0.02 17.90 5.02
C GLU A 67 -0.80 16.70 4.54
N LYS A 68 -0.27 15.50 4.76
CA LYS A 68 -0.97 14.27 4.38
C LYS A 68 -2.18 14.10 5.29
N VAL A 69 -3.36 14.42 4.76
CA VAL A 69 -4.64 14.19 5.44
C VAL A 69 -5.05 12.71 5.38
N ALA A 70 -5.66 12.22 6.44
CA ALA A 70 -6.39 10.95 6.44
C ALA A 70 -7.76 11.17 5.80
N VAL A 71 -8.08 10.38 4.77
CA VAL A 71 -9.33 10.50 4.02
C VAL A 71 -10.34 9.50 4.58
N VAL A 72 -11.54 9.98 4.90
CA VAL A 72 -12.69 9.15 5.31
C VAL A 72 -13.88 9.49 4.41
N ASN A 73 -14.58 8.49 3.91
CA ASN A 73 -15.76 8.68 3.06
C ASN A 73 -17.06 8.54 3.84
N LEU A 74 -18.13 9.19 3.38
CA LEU A 74 -19.47 9.08 3.98
C LEU A 74 -19.97 7.63 4.05
N ARG A 75 -19.67 6.81 3.03
CA ARG A 75 -20.02 5.36 3.03
C ARG A 75 -19.44 4.60 4.22
N ASP A 76 -18.22 4.95 4.64
CA ASP A 76 -17.53 4.25 5.73
C ASP A 76 -18.09 4.67 7.10
N LEU A 77 -18.52 5.93 7.20
CA LEU A 77 -19.22 6.44 8.37
C LEU A 77 -20.60 5.76 8.52
N GLU A 78 -21.38 5.67 7.45
CA GLU A 78 -22.71 5.06 7.47
C GLU A 78 -22.70 3.60 7.97
N LYS A 79 -21.66 2.84 7.62
CA LYS A 79 -21.48 1.45 8.03
C LYS A 79 -21.06 1.29 9.48
N LYS A 80 -20.17 2.15 9.97
CA LYS A 80 -19.53 1.96 11.29
C LYS A 80 -20.16 2.78 12.42
N PHE A 81 -20.98 3.78 12.09
CA PHE A 81 -21.57 4.71 13.05
C PHE A 81 -23.08 4.53 13.19
N LYS A 82 -23.58 4.85 14.39
CA LYS A 82 -25.00 4.92 14.69
C LYS A 82 -25.54 6.32 14.37
N ASP A 83 -26.86 6.42 14.23
CA ASP A 83 -27.53 7.70 13.96
C ASP A 83 -27.36 8.66 15.14
N GLY A 84 -27.08 9.93 14.86
CA GLY A 84 -26.88 10.99 15.87
C GLY A 84 -25.52 10.97 16.58
N GLU A 85 -24.61 10.06 16.21
CA GLU A 85 -23.34 9.89 16.92
C GLU A 85 -22.36 11.03 16.63
N LYS A 86 -21.59 11.43 17.66
CA LYS A 86 -20.53 12.44 17.54
C LYS A 86 -19.27 11.81 16.96
N ILE A 87 -18.83 12.31 15.80
CA ILE A 87 -17.63 11.84 15.10
C ILE A 87 -16.43 12.65 15.60
N THR A 88 -15.58 12.01 16.40
CA THR A 88 -14.30 12.53 16.89
C THR A 88 -13.13 11.76 16.27
N LYS A 89 -11.91 12.35 16.32
CA LYS A 89 -10.69 11.68 15.80
C LYS A 89 -10.39 10.37 16.54
N GLU A 90 -10.63 10.33 17.85
CA GLU A 90 -10.40 9.16 18.70
C GLU A 90 -11.32 8.01 18.31
N LEU A 91 -12.61 8.29 18.14
CA LEU A 91 -13.60 7.28 17.77
C LEU A 91 -13.36 6.73 16.36
N LEU A 92 -12.84 7.56 15.44
CA LEU A 92 -12.40 7.12 14.11
C LEU A 92 -11.20 6.16 14.17
N ILE A 93 -10.30 6.33 15.16
CA ILE A 93 -9.16 5.43 15.38
C ILE A 93 -9.63 4.13 16.02
N GLU A 94 -10.48 4.19 17.05
CA GLU A 94 -11.07 3.02 17.71
C GLU A 94 -11.82 2.13 16.72
N ARG A 95 -12.58 2.73 15.81
CA ARG A 95 -13.30 2.02 14.74
C ARG A 95 -12.42 1.61 13.57
N GLY A 96 -11.11 1.87 13.63
CA GLY A 96 -10.13 1.48 12.62
C GLY A 96 -10.36 2.12 11.25
N LEU A 97 -10.95 3.32 11.20
CA LEU A 97 -11.04 4.11 9.97
C LEU A 97 -9.76 4.91 9.73
N ILE A 98 -9.03 5.23 10.79
CA ILE A 98 -7.79 5.99 10.73
C ILE A 98 -6.74 5.31 11.61
N ARG A 99 -5.49 5.28 11.15
CA ARG A 99 -4.35 4.68 11.88
C ARG A 99 -3.47 5.67 12.64
N SER A 100 -3.57 6.96 12.33
CA SER A 100 -2.63 7.99 12.82
C SER A 100 -3.37 9.26 13.24
N LYS A 101 -2.80 10.04 14.15
CA LYS A 101 -3.28 11.38 14.56
C LYS A 101 -3.13 12.47 13.47
N ARG A 102 -3.17 12.11 12.19
CA ARG A 102 -3.11 13.05 11.06
C ARG A 102 -4.41 13.87 10.98
N PRO A 103 -4.38 15.08 10.39
CA PRO A 103 -5.60 15.82 10.10
C PRO A 103 -6.55 14.96 9.24
N VAL A 104 -7.83 14.98 9.56
CA VAL A 104 -8.84 14.13 8.93
C VAL A 104 -9.66 14.97 7.96
N LYS A 105 -9.88 14.46 6.75
CA LYS A 105 -10.77 15.07 5.77
C LYS A 105 -11.87 14.13 5.34
N ILE A 106 -13.13 14.59 5.48
CA ILE A 106 -14.31 13.86 5.03
C ILE A 106 -14.65 14.20 3.58
N LEU A 107 -14.78 13.16 2.77
CA LEU A 107 -15.15 13.25 1.37
C LEU A 107 -16.57 12.70 1.12
N GLY A 108 -17.26 13.33 0.17
CA GLY A 108 -18.67 13.09 -0.13
C GLY A 108 -19.00 11.83 -0.93
N SER A 109 -18.16 10.78 -0.87
CA SER A 109 -18.43 9.53 -1.59
C SER A 109 -19.37 8.62 -0.80
N GLY A 110 -20.58 8.42 -1.31
CA GLY A 110 -21.63 7.58 -0.71
C GLY A 110 -22.96 8.30 -0.53
N LYS A 111 -24.02 7.51 -0.31
CA LYS A 111 -25.31 8.01 0.19
C LYS A 111 -25.23 8.17 1.71
N LEU A 112 -26.10 9.00 2.26
CA LEU A 112 -26.14 9.28 3.70
C LEU A 112 -27.59 9.17 4.15
N ILE A 113 -27.89 8.12 4.91
CA ILE A 113 -29.22 7.91 5.50
C ILE A 113 -29.25 8.43 6.95
N LYS A 114 -28.12 8.27 7.66
CA LYS A 114 -27.95 8.64 9.08
C LYS A 114 -27.40 10.06 9.22
N LYS A 115 -27.87 10.78 10.23
CA LYS A 115 -27.35 12.09 10.64
C LYS A 115 -26.17 11.91 11.59
N PHE A 116 -25.13 12.73 11.43
CA PHE A 116 -23.95 12.69 12.28
C PHE A 116 -23.59 14.09 12.77
N ILE A 117 -23.00 14.16 13.96
CA ILE A 117 -22.49 15.41 14.55
C ILE A 117 -20.96 15.39 14.39
N PHE A 118 -20.39 16.37 13.69
CA PHE A 118 -18.94 16.44 13.48
C PHE A 118 -18.28 17.37 14.49
N ASP A 119 -17.07 17.01 14.93
CA ASP A 119 -16.24 17.88 15.76
C ASP A 119 -15.51 18.96 14.92
N LYS A 120 -15.13 20.09 15.55
CA LYS A 120 -14.48 21.25 14.90
C LYS A 120 -13.16 20.91 14.20
N ASP A 121 -12.55 19.83 14.67
CA ASP A 121 -11.24 19.34 14.30
C ASP A 121 -11.18 18.57 12.97
N ILE A 122 -12.34 18.36 12.33
CA ILE A 122 -12.49 17.56 11.12
C ILE A 122 -12.68 18.46 9.91
N LEU A 123 -11.80 18.32 8.92
CA LEU A 123 -11.90 19.03 7.66
C LEU A 123 -12.98 18.40 6.78
N MET A 124 -13.73 19.21 6.05
CA MET A 124 -14.76 18.74 5.13
C MET A 124 -14.52 19.22 3.71
N SER A 125 -14.89 18.41 2.73
CA SER A 125 -14.99 18.85 1.33
C SER A 125 -16.22 19.75 1.12
N ARG A 126 -16.17 20.66 0.15
CA ARG A 126 -17.30 21.53 -0.23
C ARG A 126 -18.66 20.79 -0.36
N PRO A 127 -18.75 19.65 -1.09
CA PRO A 127 -20.04 18.95 -1.23
C PRO A 127 -20.53 18.31 0.08
N VAL A 128 -19.65 18.10 1.06
CA VAL A 128 -20.05 17.61 2.39
C VAL A 128 -20.57 18.78 3.23
N LYS A 129 -19.90 19.93 3.19
CA LYS A 129 -20.35 21.15 3.88
C LYS A 129 -21.77 21.55 3.47
N GLU A 130 -22.06 21.52 2.17
CA GLU A 130 -23.40 21.79 1.62
C GLU A 130 -24.46 20.82 2.17
N LYS A 131 -24.14 19.53 2.30
CA LYS A 131 -25.08 18.52 2.84
C LYS A 131 -25.40 18.69 4.31
N PHE A 132 -24.49 19.30 5.08
CA PHE A 132 -24.66 19.49 6.53
C PHE A 132 -24.95 20.95 6.92
N ASN A 133 -25.10 21.87 5.95
CA ASN A 133 -25.27 23.31 6.17
C ASN A 133 -24.21 23.91 7.13
N VAL A 134 -22.98 23.39 7.09
CA VAL A 134 -21.87 23.87 7.93
C VAL A 134 -20.96 24.76 7.08
N GLY A 135 -20.98 26.06 7.34
CA GLY A 135 -20.09 27.08 6.72
C GLY A 135 -18.64 26.92 7.16
#